data_AF-A0A109JVZ7-F1
#
_entry.id   AF-A0A109JVZ7-F1
#
_cell.length_a   1.000
_cell.length_b   1.000
_cell.length_c   1.000
_cell.angle_alpha   90.00
_cell.angle_beta   90.00
_cell.angle_gamma   90.00
#
_symmetry.space_group_name_H-M   'P 1'
#
loop_
_entity.id
_entity.type
_entity.pdbx_description
1 polymer ?
#
loop_
_entity_poly.entity_id
_entity_poly.type
_entity_poly.pdbx_seq_one_letter_code
_entity_poly.pdbx_strand_id
1 'polypeptide(L)'
;MGSREQLIERSIPFLREIKDMTPGVAMERWLNETYGEESALYRDLARLIKAGVEEGWAANQEVEGPNYRRSRILEPTPETFQFSITAVYMNSTDPRRFKDGDDHDVLRGQYHGHPYGELNLVVPINKGAELKGLQGWQGPGWTAPDPGSRHYPEVRGGAVIALFYLPAGRISYDFRAPG
;
A
#
# COMPACT_ATOMS: atom_id res chain seq x y z
N MET A 1 19.09 -7.95 -14.33
CA MET A 1 17.75 -8.18 -13.78
C MET A 1 17.05 -6.85 -13.63
N GLY A 2 15.82 -6.69 -14.12
CA GLY A 2 15.07 -5.44 -14.02
C GLY A 2 14.70 -5.09 -12.58
N SER A 3 14.37 -3.83 -12.32
CA SER A 3 13.93 -3.35 -11.00
C SER A 3 12.64 -4.05 -10.53
N ARG A 4 11.75 -4.40 -11.48
CA ARG A 4 10.55 -5.20 -11.23
C ARG A 4 10.88 -6.58 -10.67
N GLU A 5 11.77 -7.32 -11.32
CA GLU A 5 12.16 -8.67 -10.88
C GLU A 5 12.89 -8.60 -9.53
N GLN A 6 13.75 -7.60 -9.33
CA GLN A 6 14.39 -7.35 -8.02
C GLN A 6 13.36 -7.10 -6.91
N LEU A 7 12.29 -6.36 -7.17
CA LEU A 7 11.23 -6.12 -6.17
C LEU A 7 10.51 -7.42 -5.80
N ILE A 8 10.17 -8.23 -6.80
CA ILE A 8 9.52 -9.53 -6.59
C ILE A 8 10.42 -10.45 -5.77
N GLU A 9 11.68 -10.61 -6.17
CA GLU A 9 12.64 -11.45 -5.44
C GLU A 9 12.88 -10.96 -4.02
N ARG A 10 12.98 -9.63 -3.83
CA ARG A 10 13.15 -9.04 -2.50
C ARG A 10 11.95 -9.28 -1.60
N SER A 11 10.75 -9.41 -2.17
CA SER A 11 9.52 -9.67 -1.44
C SER A 11 9.40 -11.13 -0.98
N ILE A 12 10.00 -12.10 -1.66
CA ILE A 12 9.79 -13.53 -1.36
C ILE A 12 10.25 -13.94 0.05
N PRO A 13 11.47 -13.58 0.52
CA PRO A 13 11.89 -13.90 1.89
C PRO A 13 10.99 -13.25 2.95
N PHE A 14 10.55 -12.01 2.70
CA PHE A 14 9.59 -11.32 3.56
C PHE A 14 8.26 -12.08 3.63
N LEU A 15 7.68 -12.40 2.47
CA LEU A 15 6.42 -13.15 2.38
C LEU A 15 6.51 -14.51 3.07
N ARG A 16 7.66 -15.19 2.99
CA ARG A 16 7.90 -16.46 3.68
C ARG A 16 7.78 -16.34 5.20
N GLU A 17 8.26 -15.24 5.76
CA GLU A 17 8.22 -14.99 7.21
C GLU A 17 6.80 -14.66 7.67
N ILE A 18 6.08 -13.86 6.90
CA ILE A 18 4.78 -13.33 7.31
C ILE A 18 3.57 -14.20 6.91
N LYS A 19 3.75 -15.23 6.08
CA LYS A 19 2.64 -15.99 5.49
C LYS A 19 1.68 -16.63 6.51
N ASP A 20 2.15 -16.89 7.73
CA ASP A 20 1.35 -17.52 8.80
C ASP A 20 0.87 -16.48 9.84
N MET A 21 1.11 -15.20 9.60
CA MET A 21 0.63 -14.10 10.43
C MET A 21 -0.73 -13.60 9.94
N THR A 22 -1.52 -13.01 10.85
CA THR A 22 -2.80 -12.38 10.52
C THR A 22 -2.64 -10.86 10.48
N PRO A 23 -2.98 -10.17 9.38
CA PRO A 23 -3.02 -8.71 9.34
C PRO A 23 -3.89 -8.14 10.46
N GLY A 24 -3.46 -7.04 11.04
CA GLY A 24 -4.13 -6.36 12.14
C GLY A 24 -3.15 -5.61 13.05
N VAL A 25 -3.66 -5.06 14.16
CA VAL A 25 -2.90 -4.21 15.09
C VAL A 25 -1.55 -4.81 15.50
N ALA A 26 -1.54 -6.10 15.88
CA ALA A 26 -0.34 -6.77 16.38
C ALA A 26 0.72 -6.93 15.28
N MET A 27 0.28 -7.28 14.06
CA MET A 27 1.17 -7.42 12.91
C MET A 27 1.67 -6.07 12.42
N GLU A 28 0.83 -5.03 12.39
CA GLU A 28 1.24 -3.66 12.03
C GLU A 28 2.35 -3.14 12.95
N ARG A 29 2.18 -3.34 14.27
CA ARG A 29 3.22 -2.97 15.24
C ARG A 29 4.52 -3.73 14.97
N TRP A 30 4.45 -5.05 14.85
CA TRP A 30 5.61 -5.89 14.59
C TRP A 30 6.33 -5.51 13.29
N LEU A 31 5.58 -5.20 12.22
CA LEU A 31 6.13 -4.75 10.93
C LEU A 31 6.88 -3.43 11.08
N ASN A 32 6.34 -2.46 11.82
CA ASN A 32 7.02 -1.18 12.02
C ASN A 32 8.23 -1.28 12.96
N GLU A 33 8.21 -2.19 13.94
CA GLU A 33 9.36 -2.46 14.82
C GLU A 33 10.48 -3.23 14.09
N THR A 34 10.13 -4.24 13.29
CA THR A 34 11.09 -5.14 12.63
C THR A 34 11.56 -4.59 11.28
N TYR A 35 10.63 -4.04 10.52
CA TYR A 35 10.80 -3.60 9.13
C TYR A 35 10.42 -2.14 8.92
N GLY A 36 10.56 -1.29 9.94
CA GLY A 36 10.36 0.16 9.83
C GLY A 36 11.33 0.85 8.86
N GLU A 37 11.24 2.17 8.77
CA GLU A 37 11.95 3.02 7.78
C GLU A 37 13.46 2.73 7.67
N GLU A 38 14.12 2.47 8.80
CA GLU A 38 15.56 2.23 8.86
C GLU A 38 15.97 0.80 8.47
N SER A 39 15.01 -0.12 8.33
CA SER A 39 15.29 -1.51 7.97
C SER A 39 15.82 -1.62 6.54
N ALA A 40 16.65 -2.64 6.29
CA ALA A 40 17.13 -2.91 4.94
C ALA A 40 15.98 -3.27 3.99
N LEU A 41 14.99 -4.03 4.47
CA LEU A 41 13.83 -4.42 3.67
C LEU A 41 13.02 -3.20 3.22
N TYR A 42 12.68 -2.29 4.14
CA TYR A 42 11.96 -1.07 3.82
C TYR A 42 12.71 -0.25 2.76
N ARG A 43 14.00 0.03 3.00
CA ARG A 43 14.81 0.87 2.09
C ARG A 43 14.93 0.27 0.70
N ASP A 44 15.11 -1.06 0.60
CA ASP A 44 15.20 -1.74 -0.69
C ASP A 44 13.87 -1.68 -1.46
N LEU A 45 12.76 -2.07 -0.82
CA LEU A 45 11.45 -2.09 -1.46
C LEU A 45 10.99 -0.67 -1.82
N ALA A 46 11.20 0.31 -0.93
CA ALA A 46 10.88 1.71 -1.17
C ALA A 46 11.66 2.28 -2.36
N ARG A 47 12.97 1.99 -2.46
CA ARG A 47 13.79 2.39 -3.61
C ARG A 47 13.28 1.75 -4.90
N LEU A 48 13.03 0.44 -4.88
CA LEU A 48 12.62 -0.32 -6.06
C LEU A 48 11.24 0.10 -6.56
N ILE A 49 10.28 0.36 -5.66
CA ILE A 49 8.95 0.76 -6.09
C ILE A 49 8.91 2.21 -6.61
N LYS A 50 9.72 3.11 -6.06
CA LYS A 50 9.92 4.46 -6.61
C LYS A 50 10.45 4.38 -8.04
N ALA A 51 11.52 3.61 -8.26
CA ALA A 51 12.05 3.35 -9.60
C ALA A 51 10.98 2.75 -10.52
N GLY A 52 10.14 1.84 -10.02
CA GLY A 52 9.09 1.24 -10.82
C GLY A 52 8.00 2.19 -11.29
N VAL A 53 7.66 3.20 -10.48
CA VAL A 53 6.73 4.26 -10.88
C VAL A 53 7.38 5.19 -11.91
N GLU A 54 8.66 5.50 -11.77
CA GLU A 54 9.43 6.31 -12.74
C GLU A 54 9.60 5.58 -14.09
N GLU A 55 9.87 4.28 -14.05
CA GLU A 55 10.03 3.41 -15.23
C GLU A 55 8.69 3.02 -15.88
N GLY A 56 7.56 3.30 -15.23
CA GLY A 56 6.23 3.10 -15.78
C GLY A 56 5.65 1.68 -15.70
N TRP A 57 6.29 0.75 -14.98
CA TRP A 57 5.74 -0.59 -14.74
C TRP A 57 4.93 -0.70 -13.44
N ALA A 58 5.11 0.23 -12.49
CA ALA A 58 4.32 0.32 -11.25
C ALA A 58 3.38 1.54 -11.26
N ALA A 59 2.19 1.39 -10.66
CA ALA A 59 1.15 2.41 -10.57
C ALA A 59 0.91 3.14 -11.91
N ASN A 60 0.73 2.37 -12.98
CA ASN A 60 0.70 2.87 -14.36
C ASN A 60 -0.69 2.96 -14.98
N GLN A 61 -1.74 2.49 -14.30
CA GLN A 61 -3.13 2.63 -14.74
C GLN A 61 -3.83 3.66 -13.88
N GLU A 62 -4.41 4.68 -14.50
CA GLU A 62 -5.27 5.64 -13.79
C GLU A 62 -6.54 4.94 -13.31
N VAL A 63 -6.89 5.19 -12.05
CA VAL A 63 -8.16 4.73 -11.48
C VAL A 63 -9.17 5.87 -11.62
N GLU A 64 -8.81 7.05 -11.14
CA GLU A 64 -9.63 8.27 -11.22
C GLU A 64 -8.71 9.47 -11.48
N GLY A 65 -8.00 9.44 -12.60
CA GLY A 65 -7.05 10.49 -13.01
C GLY A 65 -5.61 10.26 -12.53
N PRO A 66 -4.69 11.19 -12.85
CA PRO A 66 -3.24 10.96 -12.74
C PRO A 66 -2.74 10.90 -11.28
N ASN A 67 -3.48 11.48 -10.34
CA ASN A 67 -3.12 11.47 -8.92
C ASN A 67 -3.67 10.25 -8.17
N TYR A 68 -4.37 9.33 -8.85
CA TYR A 68 -4.74 8.04 -8.28
C TYR A 68 -4.54 6.93 -9.31
N ARG A 69 -3.41 6.22 -9.18
CA ARG A 69 -2.99 5.17 -10.11
C ARG A 69 -2.76 3.85 -9.39
N ARG A 70 -2.91 2.75 -10.12
CA ARG A 70 -2.82 1.37 -9.62
C ARG A 70 -2.10 0.50 -10.66
N SER A 71 -1.36 -0.51 -10.21
CA SER A 71 -0.99 -1.64 -11.07
C SER A 71 -0.77 -2.91 -10.26
N ARG A 72 -1.23 -4.04 -10.80
CA ARG A 72 -0.88 -5.37 -10.31
C ARG A 72 0.50 -5.72 -10.86
N ILE A 73 1.48 -5.87 -9.96
CA ILE A 73 2.86 -6.20 -10.33
C ILE A 73 2.98 -7.71 -10.53
N LEU A 74 2.39 -8.49 -9.62
CA LEU A 74 2.39 -9.95 -9.68
C LEU A 74 1.08 -10.51 -9.11
N GLU A 75 0.45 -11.40 -9.85
CA GLU A 75 -0.69 -12.21 -9.38
C GLU A 75 -0.27 -13.15 -8.24
N PRO A 76 -1.20 -13.64 -7.40
CA PRO A 76 -0.90 -14.69 -6.43
C PRO A 76 -0.30 -15.92 -7.11
N THR A 77 0.86 -16.37 -6.63
CA THR A 77 1.48 -17.61 -7.09
C THR A 77 1.95 -18.45 -5.90
N PRO A 78 2.25 -19.75 -6.08
CA PRO A 78 2.88 -20.55 -5.03
C PRO A 78 4.21 -19.97 -4.52
N GLU A 79 4.97 -19.30 -5.39
CA GLU A 79 6.28 -18.72 -5.08
C GLU A 79 6.18 -17.50 -4.16
N THR A 80 5.07 -16.76 -4.24
CA THR A 80 4.71 -15.69 -3.30
C THR A 80 3.81 -16.17 -2.17
N PHE A 81 3.72 -17.47 -1.91
CA PHE A 81 2.84 -18.04 -0.88
C PHE A 81 1.38 -17.58 -1.02
N GLN A 82 0.91 -17.43 -2.26
CA GLN A 82 -0.42 -16.95 -2.63
C GLN A 82 -0.69 -15.47 -2.30
N PHE A 83 0.33 -14.64 -2.09
CA PHE A 83 0.16 -13.20 -2.03
C PHE A 83 0.28 -12.57 -3.42
N SER A 84 -0.63 -11.65 -3.77
CA SER A 84 -0.39 -10.75 -4.91
C SER A 84 0.48 -9.57 -4.48
N ILE A 85 1.22 -8.97 -5.41
CA ILE A 85 1.95 -7.72 -5.21
C ILE A 85 1.32 -6.64 -6.09
N THR A 86 0.87 -5.55 -5.48
CA THR A 86 0.20 -4.44 -6.18
C THR A 86 0.78 -3.12 -5.69
N ALA A 87 0.83 -2.12 -6.57
CA ALA A 87 1.24 -0.78 -6.21
C ALA A 87 0.13 0.22 -6.50
N VAL A 88 -0.06 1.16 -5.59
CA VAL A 88 -0.94 2.32 -5.76
C VAL A 88 -0.14 3.58 -5.52
N TYR A 89 -0.31 4.55 -6.41
CA TYR A 89 0.16 5.92 -6.24
C TYR A 89 -1.05 6.80 -5.95
N MET A 90 -0.99 7.57 -4.88
CA MET A 90 -1.99 8.58 -4.55
C MET A 90 -1.32 9.89 -4.19
N ASN A 91 -1.89 11.01 -4.63
CA ASN A 91 -1.36 12.34 -4.34
C ASN A 91 -2.47 13.29 -3.88
N SER A 92 -2.34 13.82 -2.66
CA SER A 92 -3.34 14.67 -2.03
C SER A 92 -3.53 16.04 -2.70
N THR A 93 -2.71 16.41 -3.69
CA THR A 93 -2.89 17.65 -4.48
C THR A 93 -3.94 17.53 -5.58
N ASP A 94 -4.63 16.38 -5.71
CA ASP A 94 -5.71 16.18 -6.67
C ASP A 94 -6.85 17.22 -6.49
N PRO A 95 -7.50 17.70 -7.55
CA PRO A 95 -8.66 18.58 -7.45
C PRO A 95 -9.84 18.03 -6.64
N ARG A 96 -9.98 16.71 -6.53
CA ARG A 96 -11.05 16.00 -5.79
C ARG A 96 -10.77 15.88 -4.29
N ARG A 97 -9.64 16.41 -3.82
CA ARG A 97 -9.33 16.44 -2.40
C ARG A 97 -10.41 17.19 -1.61
N PHE A 98 -10.53 16.86 -0.34
CA PHE A 98 -11.40 17.53 0.62
C PHE A 98 -10.61 17.91 1.86
N LYS A 99 -11.21 18.74 2.72
CA LYS A 99 -10.65 19.08 4.03
C LYS A 99 -11.15 18.11 5.09
N ASP A 100 -10.24 17.48 5.82
CA ASP A 100 -10.61 16.67 6.98
C ASP A 100 -10.98 17.55 8.20
N GLY A 101 -11.29 16.92 9.34
CA GLY A 101 -11.70 17.64 10.55
C GLY A 101 -10.64 18.59 11.11
N ASP A 102 -9.39 18.43 10.69
CA ASP A 102 -8.23 19.22 11.12
C ASP A 102 -7.71 20.13 9.99
N ASP A 103 -8.52 20.39 8.94
CA ASP A 103 -8.23 21.24 7.78
C ASP A 103 -7.05 20.79 6.90
N HIS A 104 -6.71 19.49 6.90
CA HIS A 104 -5.74 18.94 5.97
C HIS A 104 -6.36 18.66 4.60
N ASP A 105 -5.59 18.89 3.53
CA ASP A 105 -5.94 18.44 2.19
C ASP A 105 -5.77 16.92 2.08
N VAL A 106 -6.90 16.21 1.91
CA VAL A 106 -6.98 14.74 1.85
C VAL A 106 -7.55 14.29 0.51
N LEU A 107 -6.87 13.37 -0.17
CA LEU A 107 -7.45 12.62 -1.29
C LEU A 107 -7.98 11.28 -0.80
N ARG A 108 -9.22 10.97 -1.17
CA ARG A 108 -9.89 9.70 -0.93
C ARG A 108 -9.96 8.87 -2.22
N GLY A 109 -9.60 7.60 -2.13
CA GLY A 109 -9.75 6.64 -3.23
C GLY A 109 -11.08 5.88 -3.19
N GLN A 110 -11.13 4.70 -3.83
CA GLN A 110 -12.35 3.91 -3.91
C GLN A 110 -12.61 3.11 -2.63
N TYR A 111 -13.86 3.12 -2.16
CA TYR A 111 -14.28 2.28 -1.04
C TYR A 111 -14.14 0.80 -1.40
N HIS A 112 -13.52 0.04 -0.52
CA HIS A 112 -13.33 -1.40 -0.73
C HIS A 112 -13.23 -2.12 0.61
N GLY A 113 -13.18 -3.44 0.56
CA GLY A 113 -12.88 -4.28 1.72
C GLY A 113 -11.89 -5.39 1.41
N HIS A 114 -11.36 -5.95 2.48
CA HIS A 114 -10.23 -6.88 2.48
C HIS A 114 -10.64 -8.24 3.04
N PRO A 115 -11.10 -9.20 2.22
CA PRO A 115 -11.58 -10.49 2.72
C PRO A 115 -10.57 -11.24 3.60
N TYR A 116 -9.28 -11.10 3.30
CA TYR A 116 -8.20 -11.79 4.00
C TYR A 116 -7.19 -10.82 4.64
N GLY A 117 -7.51 -9.52 4.70
CA GLY A 117 -6.61 -8.47 5.16
C GLY A 117 -5.67 -7.97 4.06
N GLU A 118 -4.81 -7.02 4.43
CA GLU A 118 -3.86 -6.36 3.55
C GLU A 118 -2.62 -5.97 4.34
N LEU A 119 -1.46 -5.92 3.68
CA LEU A 119 -0.25 -5.31 4.23
C LEU A 119 0.23 -4.24 3.25
N ASN A 120 0.35 -3.00 3.70
CA ASN A 120 0.83 -1.89 2.88
C ASN A 120 2.17 -1.41 3.40
N LEU A 121 3.21 -1.47 2.56
CA LEU A 121 4.41 -0.66 2.73
C LEU A 121 4.09 0.75 2.25
N VAL A 122 4.12 1.71 3.19
CA VAL A 122 3.84 3.12 2.92
C VAL A 122 5.14 3.83 2.58
N VAL A 123 5.22 4.34 1.35
CA VAL A 123 6.43 4.97 0.80
C VAL A 123 6.12 6.42 0.39
N PRO A 124 6.39 7.40 1.26
CA PRO A 124 6.21 8.81 0.92
C PRO A 124 7.14 9.26 -0.21
N ILE A 125 6.58 10.04 -1.14
CA ILE A 125 7.33 10.79 -2.17
C ILE A 125 7.64 12.19 -1.67
N ASN A 126 6.65 12.86 -1.06
CA ASN A 126 6.84 14.14 -0.40
C ASN A 126 7.12 13.91 1.09
N LYS A 127 7.98 14.76 1.67
CA LYS A 127 8.25 14.73 3.11
C LYS A 127 6.97 15.05 3.88
N GLY A 128 6.61 14.17 4.83
CA GLY A 128 5.40 14.31 5.65
C GLY A 128 4.12 13.82 4.97
N ALA A 129 4.21 13.21 3.78
CA ALA A 129 3.04 12.55 3.19
C ALA A 129 2.73 11.25 3.95
N GLU A 130 1.44 10.97 4.12
CA GLU A 130 0.95 9.86 4.95
C GLU A 130 -0.20 9.13 4.26
N LEU A 131 -0.32 7.84 4.53
CA LEU A 131 -1.48 7.00 4.21
C LEU A 131 -2.29 6.77 5.48
N LYS A 132 -3.61 6.85 5.40
CA LYS A 132 -4.50 6.50 6.51
C LYS A 132 -4.65 4.97 6.60
N GLY A 133 -4.06 4.38 7.63
CA GLY A 133 -4.33 3.00 8.04
C GLY A 133 -5.49 2.93 9.03
N LEU A 134 -5.82 1.71 9.48
CA LEU A 134 -6.87 1.51 10.50
C LEU A 134 -6.43 1.99 11.89
N GLN A 135 -5.12 2.11 12.14
CA GLN A 135 -4.57 2.59 13.41
C GLN A 135 -4.17 4.08 13.39
N GLY A 136 -4.47 4.79 12.31
CA GLY A 136 -4.16 6.21 12.15
C GLY A 136 -3.38 6.53 10.89
N TRP A 137 -2.84 7.74 10.83
CA TRP A 137 -1.98 8.17 9.73
C TRP A 137 -0.58 7.56 9.87
N GLN A 138 -0.09 6.98 8.77
CA GLN A 138 1.19 6.31 8.70
C GLN A 138 2.07 7.00 7.65
N GLY A 139 3.25 7.44 8.07
CA GLY A 139 4.33 7.90 7.19
C GLY A 139 5.17 6.73 6.68
N PRO A 140 6.50 6.86 6.56
CA PRO A 140 7.38 5.74 6.24
C PRO A 140 7.16 4.55 7.18
N GLY A 141 6.74 3.40 6.66
CA GLY A 141 6.48 2.22 7.47
C GLY A 141 5.40 1.32 6.87
N TRP A 142 4.58 0.74 7.73
CA TRP A 142 3.57 -0.25 7.33
C TRP A 142 2.19 0.03 7.91
N THR A 143 1.15 -0.31 7.16
CA THR A 143 -0.20 -0.54 7.69
C THR A 143 -0.62 -1.98 7.44
N ALA A 144 -1.45 -2.55 8.32
CA ALA A 144 -1.95 -3.91 8.16
C ALA A 144 -3.46 -4.01 8.44
N PRO A 145 -4.33 -3.55 7.52
CA PRO A 145 -5.78 -3.68 7.67
C PRO A 145 -6.23 -5.13 7.90
N ASP A 146 -7.07 -5.33 8.92
CA ASP A 146 -7.55 -6.65 9.35
C ASP A 146 -8.41 -7.35 8.27
N PRO A 147 -8.48 -8.70 8.27
CA PRO A 147 -9.48 -9.43 7.51
C PRO A 147 -10.91 -8.97 7.79
N GLY A 148 -11.70 -8.81 6.73
CA GLY A 148 -13.07 -8.32 6.80
C GLY A 148 -13.22 -6.80 6.92
N SER A 149 -12.12 -6.06 7.10
CA SER A 149 -12.14 -4.60 7.16
C SER A 149 -12.63 -3.98 5.85
N ARG A 150 -13.19 -2.77 5.96
CA ARG A 150 -13.68 -1.97 4.84
C ARG A 150 -13.35 -0.52 5.10
N HIS A 151 -12.85 0.17 4.10
CA HIS A 151 -12.37 1.53 4.25
C HIS A 151 -12.22 2.24 2.92
N TYR A 152 -12.03 3.54 3.02
CA TYR A 152 -11.46 4.32 1.95
C TYR A 152 -9.94 4.43 2.18
N PRO A 153 -9.11 4.22 1.14
CA PRO A 153 -7.72 4.64 1.23
C PRO A 153 -7.69 6.17 1.15
N GLU A 154 -7.01 6.80 2.10
CA GLU A 154 -6.86 8.26 2.17
C GLU A 154 -5.39 8.64 2.27
N VAL A 155 -4.98 9.68 1.55
CA VAL A 155 -3.63 10.24 1.65
C VAL A 155 -3.68 11.74 1.92
N ARG A 156 -2.69 12.23 2.68
CA ARG A 156 -2.50 13.67 2.96
C ARG A 156 -1.02 14.03 2.90
N GLY A 157 -0.71 15.32 2.87
CA GLY A 157 0.67 15.83 2.91
C GLY A 157 1.47 15.63 1.62
N GLY A 158 0.82 15.28 0.51
CA GLY A 158 1.43 15.09 -0.81
C GLY A 158 1.22 13.67 -1.36
N ALA A 159 2.23 13.18 -2.07
CA ALA A 159 2.20 11.91 -2.75
C ALA A 159 2.80 10.76 -1.95
N VAL A 160 2.14 9.60 -2.01
CA VAL A 160 2.52 8.33 -1.41
C VAL A 160 2.42 7.24 -2.47
N ILE A 161 3.39 6.31 -2.44
CA ILE A 161 3.24 4.99 -3.05
C ILE A 161 2.92 4.00 -1.94
N ALA A 162 1.82 3.28 -2.05
CA ALA A 162 1.55 2.09 -1.26
C ALA A 162 1.93 0.85 -2.09
N LEU A 163 2.96 0.12 -1.66
CA LEU A 163 3.27 -1.21 -2.17
C LEU A 163 2.60 -2.22 -1.25
N PHE A 164 1.64 -2.99 -1.75
CA PHE A 164 0.84 -3.85 -0.88
C PHE A 164 0.72 -5.29 -1.33
N TYR A 165 0.56 -6.12 -0.32
CA TYR A 165 0.50 -7.56 -0.38
C TYR A 165 -0.89 -8.02 0.06
N LEU A 166 -1.62 -8.66 -0.84
CA LEU A 166 -2.96 -9.19 -0.56
C LEU A 166 -2.92 -10.72 -0.52
N PRO A 167 -3.32 -11.36 0.57
CA PRO A 167 -3.53 -12.81 0.59
C PRO A 167 -4.58 -13.21 -0.46
N ALA A 168 -4.25 -14.24 -1.24
CA ALA A 168 -5.01 -14.70 -2.42
C ALA A 168 -5.33 -13.59 -3.46
N GLY A 169 -4.64 -12.44 -3.39
CA GLY A 169 -4.86 -11.31 -4.28
C GLY A 169 -6.23 -10.66 -4.18
N ARG A 170 -6.96 -10.90 -3.08
CA ARG A 170 -8.37 -10.53 -2.95
C ARG A 170 -8.55 -9.14 -2.35
N ILE A 171 -9.27 -8.32 -3.10
CA ILE A 171 -9.85 -7.04 -2.69
C ILE A 171 -11.28 -7.02 -3.23
N SER A 172 -12.23 -6.52 -2.45
CA SER A 172 -13.64 -6.49 -2.83
C SER A 172 -14.15 -5.06 -2.93
N TYR A 173 -14.65 -4.71 -4.11
CA TYR A 173 -15.31 -3.43 -4.39
C TYR A 173 -16.84 -3.54 -4.35
N ASP A 174 -17.37 -4.74 -4.13
CA ASP A 174 -18.82 -5.00 -4.06
C ASP A 174 -19.38 -4.66 -2.67
N PHE A 175 -19.20 -3.40 -2.27
CA PHE A 175 -19.76 -2.86 -1.04
C PHE A 175 -20.37 -1.50 -1.31
N ARG A 176 -21.53 -1.25 -0.71
CA ARG A 176 -22.07 0.10 -0.63
C ARG A 176 -21.21 0.93 0.31
N ALA A 177 -20.66 2.02 -0.20
CA ALA A 177 -19.99 3.03 0.60
C ALA A 177 -20.93 3.56 1.71
N PRO A 178 -20.40 3.83 2.92
CA PRO A 178 -21.15 4.58 3.91
C PRO A 178 -21.47 5.98 3.34
N GLY A 179 -22.67 6.48 3.68
CA GLY A 179 -23.12 7.81 3.30
C GLY A 179 -22.46 8.91 4.11
#